data_AF-A0A6I5CGL7-F1
#
_entry.id   AF-A0A6I5CGL7-F1
#
_cell.length_a   1.000
_cell.length_b   1.000
_cell.length_c   1.000
_cell.angle_alpha   90.00
_cell.angle_beta   90.00
_cell.angle_gamma   90.00
#
_symmetry.space_group_name_H-M   'P 1'
#
loop_
_entity.id
_entity.type
_entity.pdbx_description
1 polymer ?
#
loop_
_entity_poly.entity_id
_entity_poly.type
_entity_poly.pdbx_seq_one_letter_code
_entity_poly.pdbx_strand_id
1 'polypeptide(L)'
;SYNDPIAIGAMRVLAERGLRVPEDVAVVGFDDVVEGRFGAVTLTSVSPDKASIARMAVESVLSQLDGTPRGEARRIHAGYRLVRRESTLGSDAPPCTPA
;
A
#
# COMPACT_ATOMS: atom_id res chain seq x y z
N SER A 1 11.94 4.99 -3.72
CA SER A 1 10.63 4.54 -3.21
C SER A 1 10.80 4.25 -1.73
N TYR A 2 9.92 4.78 -0.89
CA TYR A 2 10.06 4.66 0.56
C TYR A 2 8.68 4.95 1.15
N ASN A 3 7.79 3.96 1.14
CA ASN A 3 6.47 4.14 1.76
C ASN A 3 6.26 3.13 2.89
N ASP A 4 6.07 1.84 2.62
CA ASP A 4 6.03 0.84 3.70
C ASP A 4 7.32 0.80 4.56
N PRO A 5 8.55 0.84 4.00
CA PRO A 5 9.76 0.90 4.83
C PRO A 5 9.83 2.14 5.73
N ILE A 6 9.30 3.28 5.29
CA ILE A 6 9.20 4.48 6.15
C ILE A 6 8.17 4.25 7.26
N ALA A 7 7.01 3.69 6.94
CA ALA A 7 5.98 3.40 7.94
C ALA A 7 6.48 2.42 9.01
N ILE A 8 7.22 1.38 8.61
CA ILE A 8 7.89 0.44 9.53
C ILE A 8 8.91 1.17 10.42
N GLY A 9 9.73 2.05 9.84
CA GLY A 9 10.66 2.90 10.60
C GLY A 9 9.95 3.83 11.59
N ALA A 10 8.81 4.41 11.20
CA ALA A 10 8.01 5.24 12.09
C ALA A 10 7.44 4.43 13.26
N MET A 11 6.91 3.24 13.01
CA MET A 11 6.43 2.33 14.07
C MET A 11 7.54 1.96 15.05
N ARG A 12 8.77 1.77 14.56
CA ARG A 12 9.94 1.55 15.41
C ARG A 12 10.20 2.73 16.35
N VAL A 13 10.19 3.96 15.83
CA VAL A 13 10.40 5.17 16.64
C VAL A 13 9.26 5.40 17.64
N LEU A 14 8.02 5.11 17.27
CA LEU A 14 6.86 5.18 18.18
C LEU A 14 7.07 4.22 19.35
N ALA A 15 7.47 2.97 19.08
CA ALA A 15 7.78 1.99 20.11
C ALA A 15 8.95 2.42 21.02
N GLU A 16 10.02 3.00 20.46
CA GLU A 16 11.15 3.55 21.24
C GLU A 16 10.75 4.70 22.17
N ARG A 17 9.66 5.40 21.85
CA ARG A 17 9.08 6.46 22.69
C ARG A 17 8.00 5.95 23.63
N GLY A 18 7.77 4.64 23.69
CA GLY A 18 6.72 4.03 24.52
C GLY A 18 5.29 4.27 24.03
N LEU A 19 5.11 4.71 22.79
CA LEU A 19 3.80 4.86 22.17
C LEU A 19 3.36 3.54 21.52
N ARG A 20 2.11 3.18 21.71
CA ARG A 20 1.52 1.95 21.18
C ARG A 20 0.89 2.21 19.82
N VAL A 21 1.13 1.28 18.90
CA VAL A 21 0.48 1.22 17.61
C VAL A 21 -0.45 0.00 17.65
N PRO A 22 -1.76 0.17 17.42
CA PRO A 22 -2.44 1.38 16.95
C PRO A 22 -3.01 2.32 18.02
N GLU A 23 -2.98 1.95 19.31
CA GLU A 23 -3.84 2.57 20.34
C GLU A 23 -3.56 4.05 20.55
N ASP A 24 -2.28 4.44 20.57
CA ASP A 24 -1.88 5.83 20.73
C ASP A 24 -1.70 6.50 19.37
N VAL A 25 -1.18 5.75 18.38
CA VAL A 25 -0.99 6.20 17.00
C VAL A 25 -1.25 5.06 16.02
N ALA A 26 -2.31 5.18 15.21
CA ALA A 26 -2.54 4.28 14.08
C ALA A 26 -1.60 4.61 12.91
N VAL A 27 -1.10 3.59 12.21
CA VAL A 27 -0.15 3.74 11.09
C VAL A 27 -0.62 2.98 9.86
N VAL A 28 -0.55 3.64 8.70
CA VAL A 28 -0.83 3.06 7.38
C VAL A 28 0.37 3.34 6.46
N GLY A 29 0.79 2.33 5.71
CA GLY A 29 1.79 2.45 4.65
C GLY A 29 1.19 2.33 3.24
N PHE A 30 2.07 2.12 2.26
CA PHE A 30 1.74 1.89 0.86
C PHE A 30 2.79 0.96 0.25
N ASP A 31 2.34 0.07 -0.63
CA ASP A 31 3.06 -0.94 -1.43
C ASP A 31 2.72 -2.39 -1.06
N ASP A 32 2.21 -2.63 0.15
CA ASP A 32 2.00 -3.96 0.74
C ASP A 32 3.23 -4.87 0.60
N VAL A 33 4.38 -4.35 1.03
CA VAL A 33 5.65 -5.11 1.03
C VAL A 33 5.61 -6.23 2.06
N VAL A 34 6.37 -7.28 1.80
CA VAL A 34 6.35 -8.51 2.59
C VAL A 34 6.84 -8.27 4.02
N GLU A 35 7.80 -7.36 4.19
CA GLU A 35 8.38 -6.94 5.47
C GLU A 35 7.33 -6.38 6.43
N GLY A 36 6.27 -5.74 5.92
CA GLY A 36 5.17 -5.21 6.72
C GLY A 36 4.36 -6.29 7.44
N ARG A 37 4.58 -7.58 7.14
CA ARG A 37 3.85 -8.73 7.71
C ARG A 37 4.56 -9.39 8.88
N PHE A 38 5.78 -8.96 9.23
CA PHE A 38 6.63 -9.68 10.19
C PHE A 38 7.05 -8.83 11.40
N GLY A 39 6.55 -7.60 11.52
CA GLY A 39 6.77 -6.77 12.70
C GLY A 39 5.98 -7.28 13.91
N ALA A 40 6.33 -6.79 15.11
CA ALA A 40 5.56 -7.06 16.33
C ALA A 40 4.09 -6.61 16.24
N VAL A 41 3.83 -5.63 15.37
CA VAL A 41 2.51 -5.20 14.92
C VAL A 41 2.56 -5.17 13.38
N THR A 42 1.66 -5.87 12.72
CA THR A 42 1.61 -5.96 11.26
C THR A 42 1.03 -4.70 10.62
N LEU A 43 1.69 -4.22 9.56
CA LEU A 43 1.41 -2.93 8.92
C LEU A 43 0.20 -3.01 7.98
N THR A 44 -0.82 -2.21 8.26
CA THR A 44 -1.88 -1.86 7.32
C THR A 44 -1.29 -1.09 6.16
N SER A 45 -1.59 -1.47 4.93
CA SER A 45 -0.99 -0.82 3.75
C SER A 45 -1.97 -0.74 2.59
N VAL A 46 -1.87 0.35 1.81
CA VAL A 46 -2.50 0.41 0.50
C VAL A 46 -1.67 -0.44 -0.45
N SER A 47 -2.28 -1.47 -1.04
CA SER A 47 -1.70 -2.37 -2.03
C SER A 47 -2.11 -1.93 -3.44
N PRO A 48 -1.23 -1.32 -4.23
CA PRO A 48 -1.51 -1.00 -5.62
C PRO A 48 -1.59 -2.28 -6.45
N ASP A 49 -2.43 -2.27 -7.49
CA ASP A 49 -2.39 -3.33 -8.50
C ASP A 49 -1.16 -3.16 -9.41
N LYS A 50 -0.01 -3.58 -8.90
CA LYS A 50 1.29 -3.47 -9.56
C LYS A 50 1.31 -4.19 -10.91
N ALA A 51 0.58 -5.30 -11.03
CA ALA A 51 0.47 -6.05 -12.28
C ALA A 51 -0.30 -5.24 -13.34
N SER A 52 -1.44 -4.64 -12.96
CA SER A 52 -2.20 -3.78 -13.86
C SER A 52 -1.42 -2.52 -14.24
N ILE A 53 -0.71 -1.89 -13.30
CA ILE A 53 0.18 -0.75 -13.58
C ILE A 53 1.22 -1.14 -14.64
N ALA A 54 1.93 -2.25 -14.45
CA ALA A 54 2.95 -2.72 -15.37
C ALA A 54 2.36 -3.00 -16.76
N ARG A 55 1.24 -3.72 -16.82
CA ARG A 55 0.53 -4.03 -18.07
C ARG A 55 0.13 -2.77 -18.82
N MET A 56 -0.56 -1.84 -18.15
CA MET A 56 -1.02 -0.58 -18.77
C MET A 56 0.15 0.28 -19.25
N ALA A 57 1.26 0.32 -18.51
CA ALA A 57 2.46 1.04 -18.93
C ALA A 57 3.06 0.44 -20.21
N VAL A 58 3.21 -0.89 -20.28
CA VAL A 58 3.73 -1.58 -21.47
C VAL A 58 2.80 -1.40 -22.67
N GLU A 59 1.49 -1.58 -22.50
CA GLU A 59 0.49 -1.34 -23.55
C GLU A 59 0.53 0.11 -24.07
N SER A 60 0.76 1.08 -23.18
CA SER A 60 0.88 2.50 -23.55
C SER A 60 2.14 2.80 -24.37
N VAL A 61 3.23 2.05 -24.18
CA VAL A 61 4.45 2.19 -24.99
C VAL A 61 4.25 1.50 -26.35
N LEU A 62 3.73 0.27 -26.36
CA LEU A 62 3.50 -0.47 -27.61
C LEU A 62 2.55 0.29 -28.55
N SER A 63 1.44 0.82 -28.04
CA SER A 63 0.49 1.62 -28.84
C SER A 63 1.09 2.90 -29.44
N GLN A 64 2.15 3.46 -28.83
CA GLN A 64 2.89 4.60 -29.40
C GLN A 64 3.86 4.18 -30.50
N LEU A 65 4.39 2.95 -30.46
CA LEU A 65 5.33 2.44 -31.46
C LEU A 65 4.62 1.99 -32.75
N ASP A 66 3.37 1.52 -32.66
CA ASP A 66 2.59 0.99 -33.79
C ASP A 66 2.10 2.07 -34.78
N GLY A 67 2.65 3.30 -34.72
CA GLY A 67 2.37 4.36 -35.69
C GLY A 67 1.00 5.05 -35.51
N THR A 68 0.29 4.77 -34.41
CA THR A 68 -0.91 5.52 -34.04
C THR A 68 -0.56 7.00 -33.90
N PRO A 69 -1.32 7.94 -34.52
CA PRO A 69 -1.10 9.37 -34.31
C PRO A 69 -1.00 9.67 -32.83
N ARG A 70 -0.01 10.49 -32.42
CA ARG A 70 0.19 10.88 -31.03
C ARG A 70 -1.10 11.51 -30.50
N GLY A 71 -1.92 10.71 -29.83
CA GLY A 71 -3.15 11.16 -29.19
C GLY A 71 -2.83 12.05 -27.99
N GLU A 72 -3.86 12.68 -27.44
CA GLU A 72 -3.72 13.42 -26.19
C GLU A 72 -3.18 12.54 -25.07
N ALA A 73 -2.42 13.16 -24.17
CA ALA A 73 -1.88 12.47 -23.00
C ALA A 73 -3.03 11.84 -22.20
N ARG A 74 -3.07 10.51 -22.15
CA ARG A 74 -4.08 9.79 -21.38
C ARG A 74 -3.64 9.63 -19.93
N ARG A 75 -4.54 9.99 -19.02
CA ARG A 75 -4.43 9.62 -17.61
C ARG A 75 -5.17 8.31 -17.39
N ILE A 76 -4.44 7.27 -16.99
CA ILE A 76 -4.99 5.93 -16.76
C ILE A 76 -4.86 5.62 -15.26
N HIS A 77 -5.93 5.14 -14.64
CA HIS A 77 -5.96 4.84 -13.20
C HIS A 77 -5.90 3.33 -12.98
N ALA A 78 -4.94 2.88 -12.17
CA ALA A 78 -4.91 1.51 -11.68
C ALA A 78 -5.75 1.38 -10.40
N GLY A 79 -6.33 0.20 -10.21
CA GLY A 79 -6.96 -0.15 -8.95
C GLY A 79 -5.95 -0.29 -7.81
N TYR A 80 -6.47 -0.29 -6.59
CA TYR A 80 -5.72 -0.58 -5.37
C TYR A 80 -6.67 -1.22 -4.36
N ARG A 81 -6.11 -1.82 -3.31
CA ARG A 81 -6.87 -2.32 -2.16
C ARG A 81 -6.24 -1.84 -0.87
N LEU A 82 -7.05 -1.57 0.15
CA LEU A 82 -6.56 -1.36 1.50
C LEU A 82 -6.43 -2.72 2.19
N VAL A 83 -5.21 -3.12 2.53
CA VAL A 83 -4.94 -4.35 3.28
C VAL A 83 -4.89 -3.98 4.76
N ARG A 84 -6.01 -4.14 5.44
CA ARG A 84 -6.16 -3.83 6.86
C ARG A 84 -5.43 -4.87 7.72
N ARG A 85 -4.66 -4.41 8.70
CA ARG A 85 -3.87 -5.23 9.65
C ARG A 85 -3.85 -4.59 11.04
N GLU A 86 -3.06 -5.15 11.95
CA GLU A 86 -3.00 -4.76 13.36
C GLU A 86 -2.69 -3.27 13.57
N SER A 87 -1.85 -2.65 12.72
CA SER A 87 -1.44 -1.24 12.89
C SER A 87 -2.56 -0.20 12.73
N THR A 88 -3.77 -0.61 12.36
CA THR A 88 -4.98 0.24 12.40
C THR A 88 -6.19 -0.40 13.08
N LEU A 89 -6.18 -1.72 13.26
CA LEU A 89 -7.31 -2.47 13.80
C LEU A 89 -7.12 -2.92 15.24
N GLY A 90 -5.88 -2.97 15.71
CA GLY A 90 -5.50 -3.58 16.98
C GLY A 90 -5.44 -5.11 16.85
N SER A 91 -5.02 -5.78 17.91
CA SER A 91 -5.06 -7.25 18.02
C SER A 91 -6.46 -7.80 18.34
N ASP A 92 -7.41 -6.93 18.72
CA ASP A 92 -8.76 -7.31 19.18
C ASP A 92 -9.90 -6.96 18.21
N ALA A 93 -9.63 -6.75 16.92
CA ALA A 93 -10.71 -6.46 15.98
C ALA A 93 -11.65 -7.68 15.81
N PRO A 94 -12.95 -7.58 16.14
CA PRO A 94 -13.90 -8.66 15.89
C PRO A 94 -13.96 -8.97 14.39
N PRO A 95 -14.16 -10.24 13.99
CA PRO A 95 -14.22 -10.60 12.58
C PRO A 95 -15.30 -9.79 11.86
N CYS A 96 -14.87 -9.03 10.85
CA CYS A 96 -15.76 -8.24 10.01
C CYS A 96 -16.66 -9.22 9.25
N THR A 97 -17.89 -9.38 9.74
CA THR A 97 -18.91 -10.17 9.03
C THR A 97 -19.47 -9.29 7.91
N PRO A 98 -19.44 -9.73 6.64
CA PRO A 98 -20.00 -8.93 5.55
C PRO A 98 -21.53 -8.84 5.70
N ALA A 99 -22.07 -7.66 5.39
CA ALA A 99 -23.50 -7.42 5.24
C ALA A 99 -24.05 -8.06 3.95
#